data_AF-A0A3P7ZMS8-F1
#
_entry.id   AF-A0A3P7ZMS8-F1
#
_cell.length_a   1.000
_cell.length_b   1.000
_cell.length_c   1.000
_cell.angle_alpha   90.00
_cell.angle_beta   90.00
_cell.angle_gamma   90.00
#
_symmetry.space_group_name_H-M   'P 1'
#
loop_
_entity.id
_entity.type
_entity.pdbx_description
1 polymer ?
#
loop_
_entity_poly.entity_id
_entity_poly.type
_entity_poly.pdbx_seq_one_letter_code
_entity_poly.pdbx_strand_id
1 'polypeptide(L)'
;MHCQFKPIKKTLTGDSFHGVTKKKLYSSSLSDGNFSISGELSLKQLAHSETDYIPAFVRKCVEFIETEGIKVEGLYRVPGNQSQVVLIEQKFAVDANMSMYALDLPVSAVTTALKNFFANLSEPLISAELYQPLIEERRPDVRLKLLRHVLQRLPLENRAVLSYVVNHLRHVAEHVHVTSMDHRNLAKCWWPTLVRPHFENFESMAMMSQPLEELVQVLLDNPSILE
;
A
#
# COMPACT_ATOMS: atom_id res chain seq x y z
N MET A 1 -14.12 62.10 -23.05
CA MET A 1 -13.34 61.44 -21.98
C MET A 1 -14.31 60.66 -21.10
N HIS A 2 -14.16 59.34 -21.02
CA HIS A 2 -14.52 58.44 -19.90
C HIS A 2 -14.62 57.00 -20.42
N CYS A 3 -13.47 56.32 -20.48
CA CYS A 3 -13.41 54.87 -20.58
C CYS A 3 -13.63 54.29 -19.17
N GLN A 4 -14.67 53.48 -19.01
CA GLN A 4 -14.87 52.66 -17.80
C GLN A 4 -14.08 51.37 -17.93
N PHE A 5 -13.11 51.17 -17.04
CA PHE A 5 -12.41 49.91 -16.83
C PHE A 5 -13.35 48.93 -16.10
N LYS A 6 -13.63 47.77 -16.72
CA LYS A 6 -14.17 46.59 -16.02
C LYS A 6 -13.00 45.68 -15.60
N PRO A 7 -12.95 45.14 -14.37
CA PRO A 7 -11.91 44.21 -13.97
C PRO A 7 -12.16 42.83 -14.58
N ILE A 8 -11.08 42.27 -15.15
CA ILE A 8 -10.99 40.90 -15.63
C ILE A 8 -10.97 39.97 -14.41
N LYS A 9 -12.02 39.16 -14.23
CA LYS A 9 -12.02 38.06 -13.26
C LYS A 9 -11.01 37.02 -13.73
N LYS A 10 -9.88 36.88 -13.00
CA LYS A 10 -9.01 35.72 -13.13
C LYS A 10 -9.77 34.49 -12.65
N THR A 11 -9.96 33.53 -13.54
CA THR A 11 -10.43 32.18 -13.23
C THR A 11 -9.40 31.53 -12.32
N LEU A 12 -9.75 31.38 -11.04
CA LEU A 12 -9.04 30.47 -10.14
C LEU A 12 -9.51 29.06 -10.50
N THR A 13 -8.62 28.30 -11.14
CA THR A 13 -8.75 26.84 -11.27
C THR A 13 -8.74 26.25 -9.87
N GLY A 14 -9.82 25.56 -9.50
CA GLY A 14 -10.01 24.98 -8.18
C GLY A 14 -9.19 23.70 -8.02
N ASP A 15 -8.14 23.76 -7.20
CA ASP A 15 -7.37 22.60 -6.70
C ASP A 15 -6.88 22.84 -5.27
N SER A 16 -7.72 23.44 -4.42
CA SER A 16 -7.31 23.86 -3.06
C SER A 16 -8.26 23.48 -1.92
N PHE A 17 -9.37 22.79 -2.21
CA PHE A 17 -10.32 22.38 -1.16
C PHE A 17 -10.06 20.99 -0.55
N HIS A 18 -9.38 20.07 -1.25
CA HIS A 18 -9.13 18.70 -0.75
C HIS A 18 -7.84 18.56 0.08
N GLY A 19 -6.86 19.44 -0.11
CA GLY A 19 -5.57 19.36 0.61
C GLY A 19 -5.63 19.72 2.10
N VAL A 20 -6.57 20.60 2.48
CA VAL A 20 -6.69 21.11 3.86
C VAL A 20 -7.19 20.03 4.83
N THR A 21 -8.16 19.21 4.41
CA THR A 21 -8.75 18.15 5.25
C THR A 21 -7.75 17.02 5.55
N LYS A 22 -6.96 16.61 4.54
CA LYS A 22 -5.94 15.55 4.71
C LYS A 22 -4.73 16.01 5.52
N LYS A 23 -4.31 17.26 5.36
CA LYS A 23 -3.25 17.85 6.18
C LYS A 23 -3.62 17.81 7.67
N LYS A 24 -4.91 18.02 7.99
CA LYS A 24 -5.43 17.88 9.36
C LYS A 24 -5.41 16.42 9.84
N LEU A 25 -5.79 15.45 9.01
CA LEU A 25 -5.74 14.01 9.33
C LEU A 25 -4.32 13.53 9.68
N TYR A 26 -3.31 13.92 8.90
CA TYR A 26 -1.93 13.49 9.17
C TYR A 26 -1.31 14.26 10.35
N SER A 27 -1.74 15.51 10.59
CA SER A 27 -1.18 16.34 11.66
C SER A 27 -1.59 15.92 13.07
N SER A 28 -2.74 15.27 13.25
CA SER A 28 -3.19 14.78 14.56
C SER A 28 -2.34 13.61 15.09
N SER A 29 -1.63 12.90 14.21
CA SER A 29 -0.84 11.72 14.60
C SER A 29 0.59 12.07 15.03
N LEU A 30 1.04 13.31 14.84
CA LEU A 30 2.43 13.76 15.07
C LEU A 30 2.83 13.88 16.56
N SER A 31 1.90 13.75 17.51
CA SER A 31 2.15 14.01 18.93
C SER A 31 2.73 12.84 19.73
N ASP A 32 2.66 11.61 19.22
CA ASP A 32 3.14 10.41 19.93
C ASP A 32 4.33 9.78 19.22
N GLY A 33 5.31 9.31 19.99
CA GLY A 33 6.60 8.79 19.52
C GLY A 33 6.57 7.54 18.63
N ASN A 34 5.41 7.19 18.08
CA ASN A 34 5.18 6.09 17.15
C ASN A 34 4.29 6.57 15.98
N PHE A 35 4.75 7.60 15.26
CA PHE A 35 4.05 8.17 14.11
C PHE A 35 3.89 7.12 13.01
N SER A 36 2.67 6.96 12.49
CA SER A 36 2.36 6.19 11.28
C SER A 36 1.42 7.02 10.40
N ILE A 37 1.75 7.13 9.11
CA ILE A 37 0.96 7.96 8.20
C ILE A 37 -0.47 7.42 7.97
N SER A 38 -0.68 6.11 8.08
CA SER A 38 -2.01 5.50 7.94
C SER A 38 -2.78 5.48 9.26
N GLY A 39 -2.11 5.58 10.41
CA GLY A 39 -2.67 5.78 11.76
C GLY A 39 -4.07 5.20 12.03
N GLU A 40 -4.27 3.89 11.85
CA GLU A 40 -5.57 3.21 12.03
C GLU A 40 -6.75 3.81 11.24
N LEU A 41 -6.46 4.46 10.11
CA LEU A 41 -7.46 4.99 9.19
C LEU A 41 -7.85 3.93 8.16
N SER A 42 -9.09 4.04 7.67
CA SER A 42 -9.57 3.23 6.56
C SER A 42 -9.02 3.73 5.22
N LEU A 43 -8.90 2.85 4.23
CA LEU A 43 -8.49 3.23 2.88
C LEU A 43 -9.40 4.29 2.26
N LYS A 44 -10.70 4.26 2.57
CA LYS A 44 -11.66 5.27 2.12
C LYS A 44 -11.30 6.67 2.61
N GLN A 45 -10.79 6.81 3.83
CA GLN A 45 -10.33 8.10 4.37
C GLN A 45 -9.00 8.56 3.76
N LEU A 46 -8.17 7.61 3.32
CA LEU A 46 -6.85 7.85 2.75
C LEU A 46 -6.85 8.01 1.21
N ALA A 47 -7.95 7.63 0.54
CA ALA A 47 -8.16 7.71 -0.90
C ALA A 47 -7.83 9.10 -1.45
N HIS A 48 -7.20 9.19 -2.63
CA HIS A 48 -6.79 10.47 -3.22
C HIS A 48 -7.98 11.40 -3.49
N SER A 49 -9.05 10.87 -4.08
CA SER A 49 -10.32 11.54 -4.32
C SER A 49 -11.49 10.54 -4.31
N GLU A 50 -12.71 11.00 -4.58
CA GLU A 50 -13.88 10.11 -4.72
C GLU A 50 -13.80 9.15 -5.91
N THR A 51 -12.91 9.43 -6.87
CA THR A 51 -12.73 8.67 -8.12
C THR A 51 -11.32 8.08 -8.26
N ASP A 52 -10.37 8.48 -7.42
CA ASP A 52 -9.03 7.91 -7.32
C ASP A 52 -8.79 7.38 -5.90
N TYR A 53 -8.91 6.06 -5.74
CA TYR A 53 -8.81 5.41 -4.44
C TYR A 53 -7.38 5.20 -3.96
N ILE A 54 -6.37 5.40 -4.81
CA ILE A 54 -4.97 5.10 -4.43
C ILE A 54 -4.41 6.23 -3.55
N PRO A 55 -4.01 5.96 -2.29
CA PRO A 55 -3.45 7.00 -1.43
C PRO A 55 -2.17 7.60 -2.02
N ALA A 56 -2.02 8.92 -1.92
CA ALA A 56 -0.87 9.63 -2.50
C ALA A 56 0.48 9.13 -1.95
N PHE A 57 0.52 8.71 -0.68
CA PHE A 57 1.70 8.12 -0.06
C PHE A 57 2.10 6.81 -0.75
N VAL A 58 1.13 5.90 -0.95
CA VAL A 58 1.32 4.62 -1.63
C VAL A 58 1.85 4.84 -3.04
N ARG A 59 1.21 5.75 -3.79
CA ARG A 59 1.62 6.10 -5.16
C ARG A 59 3.08 6.59 -5.22
N LYS A 60 3.45 7.57 -4.38
CA LYS A 60 4.82 8.11 -4.34
C LYS A 60 5.87 7.08 -3.94
N CYS A 61 5.56 6.21 -2.97
CA CYS A 61 6.44 5.12 -2.58
C CYS A 61 6.65 4.14 -3.75
N VAL A 62 5.57 3.71 -4.40
CA VAL A 62 5.62 2.78 -5.54
C VAL A 62 6.42 3.38 -6.69
N GLU A 63 6.11 4.62 -7.11
CA GLU A 63 6.83 5.31 -8.20
C GLU A 63 8.34 5.40 -7.93
N PHE A 64 8.73 5.74 -6.69
CA PHE A 64 10.14 5.78 -6.30
C PHE A 64 10.79 4.39 -6.31
N ILE A 65 10.10 3.38 -5.78
CA ILE A 65 10.62 2.00 -5.71
C ILE A 65 10.76 1.39 -7.11
N GLU A 66 9.84 1.66 -8.03
CA GLU A 66 9.94 1.18 -9.41
C GLU A 66 11.08 1.87 -10.18
N THR A 67 11.35 3.14 -9.87
CA THR A 67 12.43 3.89 -10.55
C THR A 67 13.81 3.58 -9.97
N GLU A 68 13.94 3.57 -8.64
CA GLU A 68 15.24 3.44 -7.95
C GLU A 68 15.49 2.06 -7.33
N GLY A 69 14.43 1.28 -7.07
CA GLY A 69 14.50 0.04 -6.32
C GLY A 69 14.64 -1.23 -7.15
N ILE A 70 14.23 -1.24 -8.42
CA ILE A 70 14.30 -2.43 -9.29
C ILE A 70 15.74 -2.93 -9.57
N LYS A 71 16.74 -2.10 -9.24
CA LYS A 71 18.18 -2.42 -9.31
C LYS A 71 18.77 -2.95 -8.00
N VAL A 72 17.96 -3.08 -6.94
CA VAL A 72 18.41 -3.45 -5.59
C VAL A 72 18.08 -4.91 -5.30
N GLU A 73 19.09 -5.68 -4.92
CA GLU A 73 18.91 -7.08 -4.49
C GLU A 73 18.12 -7.16 -3.16
N GLY A 74 17.18 -8.09 -3.06
CA GLY A 74 16.39 -8.33 -1.85
C GLY A 74 15.37 -7.22 -1.56
N LEU A 75 14.85 -6.56 -2.59
CA LEU A 75 13.79 -5.55 -2.45
C LEU A 75 12.61 -6.11 -1.62
N TYR A 76 12.08 -5.32 -0.68
CA TYR A 76 11.10 -5.74 0.34
C TYR A 76 11.55 -6.77 1.39
N ARG A 77 12.57 -7.58 1.11
CA ARG A 77 13.16 -8.54 2.06
C ARG A 77 14.05 -7.84 3.09
N VAL A 78 14.87 -6.89 2.64
CA VAL A 78 15.80 -6.15 3.52
C VAL A 78 15.06 -5.03 4.27
N PRO A 79 15.05 -5.03 5.63
CA PRO A 79 14.39 -3.98 6.39
C PRO A 79 15.16 -2.65 6.31
N GLY A 80 14.42 -1.55 6.31
CA GLY A 80 14.94 -0.19 6.38
C GLY A 80 15.20 0.26 7.82
N ASN A 81 16.02 1.31 7.98
CA ASN A 81 16.26 1.93 9.27
C ASN A 81 14.99 2.67 9.75
N GLN A 82 14.52 2.35 10.96
CA GLN A 82 13.26 2.89 11.47
C GLN A 82 13.25 4.41 11.64
N SER A 83 14.37 5.04 12.00
CA SER A 83 14.45 6.50 12.08
C SER A 83 14.28 7.16 10.71
N GLN A 84 14.77 6.53 9.64
CA GLN A 84 14.57 7.00 8.27
C GLN A 84 13.12 6.79 7.80
N VAL A 85 12.50 5.67 8.16
CA VAL A 85 11.09 5.40 7.89
C VAL A 85 10.19 6.46 8.52
N VAL A 86 10.38 6.74 9.82
CA VAL A 86 9.65 7.79 10.53
C VAL A 86 9.87 9.16 9.89
N LEU A 87 11.10 9.47 9.45
CA LEU A 87 11.39 10.72 8.75
C LEU A 87 10.58 10.86 7.44
N ILE A 88 10.48 9.80 6.63
CA ILE A 88 9.69 9.79 5.39
C ILE A 88 8.23 10.12 5.71
N GLU A 89 7.66 9.42 6.68
CA GLU A 89 6.26 9.57 7.05
C GLU A 89 5.98 10.97 7.62
N GLN A 90 6.83 11.49 8.52
CA GLN A 90 6.71 12.84 9.08
C GLN A 90 6.80 13.92 8.00
N LYS A 91 7.76 13.80 7.08
CA LYS A 91 7.93 14.78 6.00
C LYS A 91 6.71 14.76 5.07
N PHE A 92 6.14 13.58 4.78
CA PHE A 92 4.94 13.47 3.96
C PHE A 92 3.70 14.04 4.67
N ALA A 93 3.59 13.85 5.98
CA ALA A 93 2.51 14.44 6.78
C ALA A 93 2.51 15.97 6.76
N VAL A 94 3.70 16.58 6.73
CA VAL A 94 3.86 18.04 6.62
C VAL A 94 3.55 18.54 5.20
N ASP A 95 4.05 17.84 4.19
CA ASP A 95 3.85 18.16 2.77
C ASP A 95 3.62 16.90 1.93
N ALA A 96 2.35 16.64 1.60
CA ALA A 96 1.97 15.51 0.76
C ALA A 96 2.46 15.63 -0.71
N ASN A 97 2.99 16.78 -1.12
CA ASN A 97 3.58 17.00 -2.45
C ASN A 97 5.08 16.74 -2.51
N MET A 98 5.73 16.46 -1.36
CA MET A 98 7.16 16.18 -1.27
C MET A 98 7.65 15.15 -2.31
N SER A 99 8.90 15.31 -2.73
CA SER A 99 9.58 14.34 -3.61
C SER A 99 10.36 13.33 -2.77
N MET A 100 10.12 12.04 -2.98
CA MET A 100 10.88 10.96 -2.32
C MET A 100 12.37 11.04 -2.67
N TYR A 101 12.70 11.43 -3.91
CA TYR A 101 14.07 11.61 -4.38
C TYR A 101 14.85 12.70 -3.62
N ALA A 102 14.14 13.73 -3.13
CA ALA A 102 14.77 14.83 -2.40
C ALA A 102 15.20 14.45 -0.99
N LEU A 103 14.78 13.29 -0.49
CA LEU A 103 15.12 12.82 0.86
C LEU A 103 16.51 12.17 0.93
N ASP A 104 17.06 11.73 -0.22
CA ASP A 104 18.35 11.01 -0.30
C ASP A 104 18.41 9.82 0.69
N LEU A 105 17.33 9.04 0.73
CA LEU A 105 17.19 7.90 1.64
C LEU A 105 17.33 6.56 0.90
N PRO A 106 17.83 5.51 1.58
CA PRO A 106 17.89 4.18 1.01
C PRO A 106 16.51 3.65 0.60
N VAL A 107 16.47 2.90 -0.51
CA VAL A 107 15.25 2.22 -0.99
C VAL A 107 14.61 1.35 0.10
N SER A 108 15.42 0.68 0.93
CA SER A 108 14.94 -0.16 2.03
C SER A 108 14.07 0.61 3.05
N ALA A 109 14.36 1.91 3.26
CA ALA A 109 13.53 2.78 4.10
C ALA A 109 12.16 3.01 3.45
N VAL A 110 12.11 3.33 2.16
CA VAL A 110 10.84 3.55 1.42
C VAL A 110 10.01 2.27 1.32
N THR A 111 10.64 1.12 1.05
CA THR A 111 9.92 -0.18 1.04
C THR A 111 9.34 -0.53 2.41
N THR A 112 10.05 -0.18 3.49
CA THR A 112 9.58 -0.42 4.85
C THR A 112 8.44 0.52 5.21
N ALA A 113 8.55 1.81 4.86
CA ALA A 113 7.48 2.78 5.04
C ALA A 113 6.20 2.39 4.29
N LEU A 114 6.34 1.87 3.06
CA LEU A 114 5.20 1.34 2.31
C LEU A 114 4.57 0.12 3.00
N LYS A 115 5.36 -0.83 3.50
CA LYS A 115 4.82 -1.97 4.26
C LYS A 115 4.14 -1.51 5.56
N ASN A 116 4.72 -0.53 6.26
CA ASN A 116 4.15 0.06 7.48
C ASN A 116 2.78 0.70 7.21
N PHE A 117 2.62 1.40 6.08
CA PHE A 117 1.33 1.96 5.66
C PHE A 117 0.22 0.90 5.69
N PHE A 118 0.45 -0.26 5.06
CA PHE A 118 -0.53 -1.35 5.04
C PHE A 118 -0.68 -2.04 6.40
N ALA A 119 0.44 -2.24 7.09
CA ALA A 119 0.47 -2.87 8.40
C ALA A 119 -0.30 -2.07 9.47
N ASN A 120 -0.47 -0.76 9.26
CA ASN A 120 -1.08 0.17 10.20
C ASN A 120 -2.43 0.73 9.71
N LEU A 121 -3.08 0.12 8.72
CA LEU A 121 -4.47 0.43 8.35
C LEU A 121 -5.43 0.03 9.48
N SER A 122 -6.62 0.63 9.53
CA SER A 122 -7.68 0.23 10.48
C SER A 122 -8.01 -1.26 10.38
N GLU A 123 -8.05 -1.78 9.14
CA GLU A 123 -8.39 -3.16 8.81
C GLU A 123 -7.37 -3.72 7.79
N PRO A 124 -7.02 -5.02 7.88
CA PRO A 124 -6.09 -5.61 6.93
C PRO A 124 -6.68 -5.54 5.53
N LEU A 125 -5.81 -5.45 4.52
CA LEU A 125 -6.27 -5.39 3.13
C LEU A 125 -7.00 -6.69 2.72
N ILE A 126 -6.59 -7.81 3.31
CA ILE A 126 -7.23 -9.13 3.18
C ILE A 126 -7.60 -9.61 4.59
N SER A 127 -8.84 -9.39 5.03
CA SER A 127 -9.31 -9.76 6.36
C SER A 127 -9.51 -11.27 6.57
N ALA A 128 -9.58 -11.69 7.83
CA ALA A 128 -9.81 -13.09 8.23
C ALA A 128 -11.05 -13.70 7.59
N GLU A 129 -12.14 -12.95 7.53
CA GLU A 129 -13.38 -13.38 6.89
C GLU A 129 -13.20 -13.70 5.39
N LEU A 130 -12.24 -13.05 4.75
CA LEU A 130 -11.93 -13.24 3.33
C LEU A 130 -10.99 -14.42 3.10
N TYR A 131 -9.94 -14.57 3.91
CA TYR A 131 -8.94 -15.62 3.69
C TYR A 131 -9.27 -16.97 4.35
N GLN A 132 -10.02 -17.01 5.47
CA GLN A 132 -10.29 -18.26 6.19
C GLN A 132 -10.95 -19.33 5.30
N PRO A 133 -12.02 -19.02 4.53
CA PRO A 133 -12.60 -20.01 3.63
C PRO A 133 -11.64 -20.51 2.54
N LEU A 134 -10.64 -19.70 2.17
CA LEU A 134 -9.67 -20.03 1.12
C LEU A 134 -8.60 -21.01 1.62
N ILE A 135 -8.15 -20.84 2.87
CA ILE A 135 -7.14 -21.72 3.47
C ILE A 135 -7.74 -23.04 3.97
N GLU A 136 -9.02 -23.06 4.32
CA GLU A 136 -9.75 -24.28 4.71
C GLU A 136 -10.08 -25.18 3.52
N GLU A 137 -10.29 -24.59 2.34
CA GLU A 137 -10.57 -25.34 1.10
C GLU A 137 -9.31 -26.04 0.57
N ARG A 138 -9.33 -27.37 0.51
CA ARG A 138 -8.20 -28.20 0.08
C ARG A 138 -8.11 -28.37 -1.43
N ARG A 139 -9.19 -28.13 -2.16
CA ARG A 139 -9.27 -28.28 -3.62
C ARG A 139 -8.79 -27.02 -4.35
N PRO A 140 -7.70 -27.08 -5.14
CA PRO A 140 -7.15 -25.90 -5.82
C PRO A 140 -8.14 -25.22 -6.78
N ASP A 141 -8.94 -26.01 -7.51
CA ASP A 141 -9.92 -25.51 -8.48
C ASP A 141 -11.07 -24.74 -7.82
N VAL A 142 -11.45 -25.14 -6.60
CA VAL A 142 -12.47 -24.46 -5.79
C VAL A 142 -11.89 -23.23 -5.11
N ARG A 143 -10.67 -23.34 -4.56
CA ARG A 143 -9.97 -22.23 -3.91
C ARG A 143 -9.82 -21.02 -4.83
N LEU A 144 -9.47 -21.23 -6.10
CA LEU A 144 -9.36 -20.13 -7.08
C LEU A 144 -10.71 -19.46 -7.37
N LYS A 145 -11.79 -20.25 -7.43
CA LYS A 145 -13.15 -19.73 -7.62
C LYS A 145 -13.62 -18.94 -6.40
N LEU A 146 -13.34 -19.44 -5.20
CA LEU A 146 -13.63 -18.74 -3.95
C LEU A 146 -12.84 -17.43 -3.88
N LEU A 147 -11.55 -17.44 -4.24
CA LEU A 147 -10.71 -16.24 -4.25
C LEU A 147 -11.31 -15.15 -5.15
N ARG A 148 -11.72 -15.50 -6.38
CA ARG A 148 -12.43 -14.59 -7.28
C ARG A 148 -13.69 -14.02 -6.63
N HIS A 149 -14.51 -14.87 -6.03
CA HIS A 149 -15.76 -14.45 -5.40
C HIS A 149 -15.53 -13.51 -4.21
N VAL A 150 -14.52 -13.80 -3.39
CA VAL A 150 -14.10 -12.99 -2.24
C VAL A 150 -13.61 -11.62 -2.69
N LEU A 151 -12.73 -11.57 -3.69
CA LEU A 151 -12.20 -10.31 -4.20
C LEU A 151 -13.25 -9.42 -4.87
N GLN A 152 -14.27 -10.00 -5.50
CA GLN A 152 -15.40 -9.25 -6.05
C GLN A 152 -16.27 -8.59 -4.97
N ARG A 153 -16.25 -9.10 -3.74
CA ARG A 153 -17.00 -8.56 -2.59
C ARG A 153 -16.25 -7.51 -1.80
N LEU A 154 -14.96 -7.29 -2.08
CA LEU A 154 -14.19 -6.22 -1.47
C LEU A 154 -14.81 -4.84 -1.79
N PRO A 155 -14.77 -3.88 -0.84
CA PRO A 155 -15.01 -2.48 -1.16
C PRO A 155 -14.16 -2.03 -2.35
N LEU A 156 -14.70 -1.12 -3.16
CA LEU A 156 -14.04 -0.67 -4.40
C LEU A 156 -12.66 -0.06 -4.10
N GLU A 157 -12.55 0.67 -3.00
CA GLU A 157 -11.32 1.27 -2.52
C GLU A 157 -10.26 0.20 -2.20
N ASN A 158 -10.66 -0.84 -1.45
CA ASN A 158 -9.78 -1.95 -1.10
C ASN A 158 -9.34 -2.73 -2.34
N ARG A 159 -10.25 -3.02 -3.27
CA ARG A 159 -9.94 -3.75 -4.50
C ARG A 159 -8.98 -2.95 -5.39
N ALA A 160 -9.21 -1.64 -5.55
CA ALA A 160 -8.33 -0.77 -6.33
C ALA A 160 -6.92 -0.70 -5.73
N VAL A 161 -6.81 -0.50 -4.41
CA VAL A 161 -5.51 -0.46 -3.72
C VAL A 161 -4.80 -1.81 -3.77
N LEU A 162 -5.52 -2.92 -3.57
CA LEU A 162 -4.95 -4.27 -3.69
C LEU A 162 -4.44 -4.54 -5.11
N SER A 163 -5.22 -4.20 -6.14
CA SER A 163 -4.80 -4.31 -7.54
C SER A 163 -3.54 -3.50 -7.82
N TYR A 164 -3.49 -2.25 -7.35
CA TYR A 164 -2.33 -1.38 -7.51
C TYR A 164 -1.06 -1.98 -6.89
N VAL A 165 -1.14 -2.48 -5.66
CA VAL A 165 0.02 -3.10 -4.98
C VAL A 165 0.41 -4.43 -5.62
N VAL A 166 -0.56 -5.28 -5.99
CA VAL A 166 -0.28 -6.55 -6.66
C VAL A 166 0.44 -6.32 -7.98
N ASN A 167 0.02 -5.35 -8.78
CA ASN A 167 0.68 -4.99 -10.03
C ASN A 167 2.11 -4.48 -9.79
N HIS A 168 2.31 -3.64 -8.78
CA HIS A 168 3.65 -3.20 -8.38
C HIS A 168 4.58 -4.37 -8.01
N LEU A 169 4.09 -5.31 -7.19
CA LEU A 169 4.89 -6.47 -6.77
C LEU A 169 5.21 -7.40 -7.94
N ARG A 170 4.26 -7.57 -8.88
CA ARG A 170 4.54 -8.30 -10.13
C ARG A 170 5.62 -7.61 -10.95
N HIS A 171 5.57 -6.28 -11.06
CA HIS A 171 6.61 -5.53 -11.77
C HIS A 171 8.00 -5.73 -11.15
N VAL A 172 8.10 -5.80 -9.82
CA VAL A 172 9.35 -6.17 -9.13
C VAL A 172 9.80 -7.59 -9.50
N ALA A 173 8.86 -8.54 -9.59
CA ALA A 173 9.16 -9.93 -9.93
C ALA A 173 9.62 -10.13 -11.38
N GLU A 174 9.18 -9.29 -12.31
CA GLU A 174 9.69 -9.25 -13.68
C GLU A 174 11.21 -8.95 -13.72
N HIS A 175 11.73 -8.30 -12.68
CA HIS A 175 13.13 -7.95 -12.51
C HIS A 175 13.90 -8.93 -11.59
N VAL A 176 13.39 -10.15 -11.38
CA VAL A 176 13.99 -11.16 -10.48
C VAL A 176 15.48 -11.44 -10.75
N HIS A 177 15.94 -11.29 -11.99
CA HIS A 177 17.34 -11.47 -12.37
C HIS A 177 18.30 -10.45 -11.72
N VAL A 178 17.79 -9.29 -11.26
CA VAL A 178 18.55 -8.30 -10.48
C VAL A 178 18.07 -8.29 -9.03
N THR A 179 16.77 -8.22 -8.80
CA THR A 179 16.20 -8.06 -7.45
C THR A 179 16.33 -9.35 -6.63
N SER A 180 16.47 -10.51 -7.25
CA SER A 180 16.38 -11.84 -6.61
C SER A 180 15.03 -12.09 -5.90
N MET A 181 13.98 -11.35 -6.29
CA MET A 181 12.65 -11.43 -5.71
C MET A 181 11.64 -11.92 -6.74
N ASP A 182 11.30 -13.21 -6.72
CA ASP A 182 10.19 -13.78 -7.49
C ASP A 182 8.85 -13.61 -6.74
N HIS A 183 7.73 -14.06 -7.34
CA HIS A 183 6.41 -14.01 -6.69
C HIS A 183 6.40 -14.72 -5.32
N ARG A 184 7.12 -15.83 -5.17
CA ARG A 184 7.17 -16.58 -3.91
C ARG A 184 7.91 -15.80 -2.81
N ASN A 185 9.06 -15.22 -3.13
CA ASN A 185 9.84 -14.41 -2.20
C ASN A 185 9.09 -13.13 -1.81
N LEU A 186 8.37 -12.51 -2.76
CA LEU A 186 7.53 -11.35 -2.46
C LEU A 186 6.31 -11.75 -1.60
N ALA A 187 5.65 -12.88 -1.89
CA ALA A 187 4.56 -13.38 -1.07
C ALA A 187 4.98 -13.59 0.39
N LYS A 188 6.16 -14.18 0.63
CA LYS A 188 6.78 -14.30 1.97
C LYS A 188 6.92 -12.97 2.68
N CYS A 189 7.33 -11.93 1.96
CA CYS A 189 7.55 -10.61 2.53
C CYS A 189 6.26 -9.86 2.83
N TRP A 190 5.18 -10.16 2.09
CA TRP A 190 3.96 -9.36 2.07
C TRP A 190 2.76 -10.01 2.75
N TRP A 191 2.67 -11.34 2.84
CA TRP A 191 1.52 -11.98 3.51
C TRP A 191 1.30 -11.50 4.94
N PRO A 192 2.33 -11.29 5.80
CA PRO A 192 2.09 -10.82 7.17
C PRO A 192 1.47 -9.43 7.19
N THR A 193 1.86 -8.58 6.23
CA THR A 193 1.41 -7.20 6.10
C THR A 193 0.01 -7.08 5.51
N LEU A 194 -0.30 -7.86 4.47
CA LEU A 194 -1.59 -7.77 3.78
C LEU A 194 -2.72 -8.44 4.57
N VAL A 195 -2.40 -9.51 5.28
CA VAL A 195 -3.37 -10.38 5.96
C VAL A 195 -3.50 -10.06 7.44
N ARG A 196 -2.38 -9.75 8.12
CA ARG A 196 -2.27 -9.53 9.57
C ARG A 196 -3.04 -10.58 10.40
N PRO A 197 -2.73 -11.89 10.23
CA PRO A 197 -3.41 -12.92 11.01
C PRO A 197 -3.01 -12.84 12.50
N HIS A 198 -3.95 -13.22 13.35
CA HIS A 198 -3.70 -13.41 14.77
C HIS A 198 -3.39 -14.89 15.02
N PHE A 199 -2.26 -15.18 15.67
CA PHE A 199 -1.86 -16.54 16.04
C PHE A 199 -1.87 -16.68 17.57
N GLU A 200 -2.51 -17.72 18.08
CA GLU A 200 -2.56 -17.99 19.52
C GLU A 200 -1.22 -18.53 20.05
N ASN A 201 -0.47 -19.23 19.20
CA ASN A 201 0.77 -19.89 19.56
C ASN A 201 1.65 -20.11 18.31
N PHE A 202 2.88 -20.58 18.54
CA PHE A 202 3.83 -20.85 17.47
C PHE A 202 3.37 -21.97 16.52
N GLU A 203 2.62 -22.95 17.02
CA GLU A 203 2.12 -24.07 16.21
C GLU A 203 1.09 -23.60 15.17
N SER A 204 0.10 -22.80 15.59
CA SER A 204 -0.90 -22.20 14.69
C SER A 204 -0.24 -21.27 13.67
N MET A 205 0.77 -20.49 14.08
CA MET A 205 1.58 -19.70 13.15
C MET A 205 2.25 -20.59 12.10
N ALA A 206 2.94 -21.65 12.53
CA ALA A 206 3.64 -22.56 11.62
C ALA A 206 2.68 -23.26 10.64
N MET A 207 1.50 -23.67 11.11
CA MET A 207 0.49 -24.32 10.28
C MET A 207 -0.15 -23.37 9.25
N MET A 208 -0.36 -22.11 9.61
CA MET A 208 -1.07 -21.15 8.76
C MET A 208 -0.15 -20.32 7.86
N SER A 209 1.14 -20.20 8.20
CA SER A 209 2.08 -19.36 7.42
C SER A 209 2.17 -19.79 5.97
N GLN A 210 2.29 -21.09 5.68
CA GLN A 210 2.39 -21.58 4.31
C GLN A 210 1.08 -21.35 3.51
N PRO A 211 -0.12 -21.71 4.00
CA PRO A 211 -1.37 -21.39 3.30
C PRO A 211 -1.56 -19.90 3.01
N LEU A 212 -1.15 -19.02 3.93
CA LEU A 212 -1.24 -17.57 3.75
C LEU A 212 -0.21 -17.02 2.76
N GLU A 213 1.01 -17.56 2.77
CA GLU A 213 2.01 -17.29 1.74
C GLU A 213 1.49 -17.71 0.35
N GLU A 214 0.95 -18.94 0.24
CA GLU A 214 0.39 -19.47 -1.00
C GLU A 214 -0.79 -18.61 -1.51
N LEU A 215 -1.64 -18.11 -0.61
CA LEU A 215 -2.73 -17.21 -0.98
C LEU A 215 -2.21 -15.94 -1.67
N VAL A 216 -1.20 -15.28 -1.08
CA VAL A 216 -0.60 -14.07 -1.67
C VAL A 216 0.16 -14.41 -2.94
N GLN A 217 0.84 -15.56 -3.00
CA GLN A 217 1.50 -16.00 -4.22
C GLN A 217 0.50 -16.21 -5.37
N VAL A 218 -0.64 -16.87 -5.13
CA VAL A 218 -1.69 -17.09 -6.14
C VAL A 218 -2.27 -15.76 -6.64
N LEU A 219 -2.44 -14.78 -5.75
CA LEU A 219 -2.83 -13.41 -6.13
C LEU A 219 -1.79 -12.77 -7.06
N LEU A 220 -0.51 -12.88 -6.72
CA LEU A 220 0.58 -12.37 -7.55
C LEU A 220 0.66 -13.10 -8.88
N ASP A 221 0.40 -14.41 -8.95
CA ASP A 221 0.42 -15.19 -10.19
C ASP A 221 -0.77 -14.88 -11.11
N ASN A 222 -1.92 -14.46 -10.56
CA ASN A 222 -3.19 -14.32 -11.27
C ASN A 222 -3.84 -12.92 -11.09
N PRO A 223 -3.22 -11.82 -11.56
CA PRO A 223 -3.67 -10.45 -11.32
C PRO A 223 -5.04 -10.16 -11.94
N SER A 224 -5.40 -10.82 -13.04
CA SER A 224 -6.69 -10.68 -13.71
C SER A 224 -7.89 -11.09 -12.83
N ILE A 225 -7.64 -11.70 -11.67
CA ILE A 225 -8.67 -11.97 -10.66
C ILE A 225 -9.15 -10.68 -9.98
N LEU A 226 -8.36 -9.59 -10.05
CA LEU A 226 -8.67 -8.28 -9.48
C LEU A 226 -9.32 -7.31 -10.49
N GLU A 227 -9.44 -7.70 -11.76
CA GLU A 227 -10.05 -6.94 -12.86
C GLU A 227 -11.58 -7.12 -12.93
#